data_AF-A0A3N5W572-F1
#
_entry.id   AF-A0A3N5W572-F1
#
_cell.length_a   1.000
_cell.length_b   1.000
_cell.length_c   1.000
_cell.angle_alpha   90.00
_cell.angle_beta   90.00
_cell.angle_gamma   90.00
#
_symmetry.space_group_name_H-M   'P 1'
#
loop_
_entity.id
_entity.type
_entity.pdbx_description
1 polymer ?
#
loop_
_entity_poly.entity_id
_entity_poly.type
_entity_poly.pdbx_seq_one_letter_code
_entity_poly.pdbx_strand_id
1 'polypeptide(L)'
;MPYLLGIDVSTTGVKALLIDQDGQVTGSANTEQPFTTPQPLWSEQDPAYWWSGAIHSIQQVLQETGVPGEAVQGVGLTGQMHGLTMLDETGKVLRPAILWNDQRTGAQCDEIR
;
A
#
# COMPACT_ATOMS: atom_id res chain seq x y z
N MET A 1 11.27 22.79 9.79
CA MET A 1 12.14 22.37 8.67
C MET A 1 11.28 21.57 7.70
N PRO A 2 11.53 21.60 6.39
CA PRO A 2 10.73 20.84 5.43
C PRO A 2 10.99 19.34 5.57
N TYR A 3 9.94 18.53 5.41
CA TYR A 3 9.99 17.07 5.41
C TYR A 3 9.43 16.50 4.11
N LEU A 4 9.85 15.29 3.77
CA LEU A 4 9.26 14.45 2.73
C LEU A 4 8.56 13.26 3.40
N LEU A 5 7.44 12.84 2.83
CA LEU A 5 6.68 11.67 3.27
C LEU A 5 6.82 10.54 2.25
N GLY A 6 7.35 9.40 2.66
CA GLY A 6 7.35 8.17 1.86
C GLY A 6 6.19 7.25 2.25
N ILE A 7 5.43 6.76 1.28
CA ILE A 7 4.37 5.77 1.48
C ILE A 7 4.72 4.51 0.69
N ASP A 8 4.77 3.37 1.36
CA ASP A 8 5.00 2.04 0.76
C ASP A 8 3.80 1.14 1.04
N VAL A 9 3.00 0.85 0.01
CA VAL A 9 1.87 -0.07 0.08
C VAL A 9 2.34 -1.48 -0.28
N SER A 10 2.82 -2.22 0.70
CA SER A 10 3.31 -3.59 0.56
C SER A 10 2.22 -4.64 0.79
N THR A 11 2.50 -5.90 0.43
CA THR A 11 1.55 -7.03 0.54
C THR A 11 1.03 -7.22 1.97
N THR A 12 1.92 -7.10 2.96
CA THR A 12 1.63 -7.40 4.37
C THR A 12 1.50 -6.15 5.25
N GLY A 13 1.73 -4.96 4.71
CA GLY A 13 1.74 -3.73 5.48
C GLY A 13 1.76 -2.49 4.61
N VAL A 14 1.16 -1.41 5.11
CA VAL A 14 1.39 -0.07 4.56
C VAL A 14 2.33 0.66 5.50
N LYS A 15 3.42 1.21 4.98
CA LYS A 15 4.41 1.97 5.76
C LYS A 15 4.39 3.44 5.37
N ALA A 16 4.52 4.31 6.36
CA ALA A 16 4.79 5.73 6.18
C ALA A 16 6.16 6.08 6.78
N LEU A 17 6.97 6.86 6.07
CA LEU A 17 8.27 7.37 6.50
C LEU A 17 8.29 8.90 6.45
N LEU A 18 8.78 9.54 7.50
CA LEU A 18 9.17 10.95 7.44
C LEU A 18 10.67 11.06 7.22
N ILE A 19 11.05 11.88 6.26
CA ILE A 19 12.44 12.09 5.85
C ILE A 19 12.74 13.59 5.91
N ASP A 20 13.83 13.97 6.55
CA ASP A 20 14.28 15.37 6.59
C ASP A 20 15.04 15.78 5.31
N GLN A 21 15.43 17.06 5.27
CA GLN A 21 16.17 17.65 4.15
C GLN A 21 17.57 17.07 3.91
N ASP A 22 18.15 16.39 4.92
CA ASP A 22 19.45 15.73 4.84
C ASP A 22 19.29 14.25 4.42
N GLY A 23 18.07 13.81 4.12
CA GLY A 23 17.74 12.46 3.71
C GLY A 23 17.64 11.47 4.88
N GLN A 24 17.61 11.95 6.13
CA GLN A 24 17.50 11.07 7.30
C GLN A 24 16.05 10.70 7.57
N VAL A 25 15.80 9.43 7.89
CA VAL A 25 14.48 8.97 8.32
C VAL A 25 14.27 9.39 9.77
N THR A 26 13.40 10.38 9.99
CA THR A 26 13.11 10.93 11.32
C THR A 26 11.94 10.23 12.01
N GLY A 27 11.17 9.43 11.28
CA GLY A 27 10.09 8.62 11.84
C GLY A 27 9.57 7.59 10.85
N SER A 28 8.98 6.52 11.38
CA SER A 28 8.32 5.49 10.57
C SER A 28 7.16 4.87 11.32
N ALA A 29 6.06 4.60 10.63
CA ALA A 29 4.95 3.82 11.15
C ALA A 29 4.49 2.79 10.11
N ASN A 30 3.91 1.69 10.57
CA ASN A 30 3.45 0.60 9.71
C ASN A 30 2.11 0.04 10.19
N THR A 31 1.14 -0.01 9.29
CA THR A 31 -0.15 -0.66 9.52
C THR A 31 -0.18 -2.00 8.81
N GLU A 32 -0.35 -3.10 9.55
CA GLU A 32 -0.49 -4.44 8.97
C GLU A 32 -1.69 -4.51 8.03
N GLN A 33 -1.55 -5.31 6.99
CA GLN A 33 -2.56 -5.45 5.95
C GLN A 33 -3.04 -6.90 5.86
N PRO A 34 -4.35 -7.16 6.06
CA PRO A 34 -4.89 -8.48 5.88
C PRO A 34 -4.97 -8.81 4.39
N PHE A 35 -4.82 -10.09 4.06
CA PHE A 35 -5.15 -10.64 2.75
C PHE A 35 -5.93 -11.94 2.95
N THR A 36 -6.61 -12.39 1.90
CA THR A 36 -7.39 -13.61 1.93
C THR A 36 -6.90 -14.60 0.89
N THR A 37 -7.10 -15.88 1.21
CA THR A 37 -6.84 -17.02 0.33
C THR A 37 -8.14 -17.79 0.18
N PRO A 38 -9.08 -17.29 -0.66
CA PRO A 38 -10.41 -17.89 -0.79
C PRO A 38 -10.37 -19.31 -1.36
N GLN A 39 -9.34 -19.64 -2.14
CA GLN A 39 -9.04 -20.98 -2.65
C GLN A 39 -7.53 -21.22 -2.57
N PRO A 40 -7.06 -22.49 -2.58
CA PRO A 40 -5.64 -22.79 -2.74
C PRO A 40 -5.04 -22.02 -3.92
N LEU A 41 -3.87 -21.43 -3.71
CA LEU A 41 -3.13 -20.63 -4.70
C LEU A 41 -3.75 -19.27 -5.07
N TRP A 42 -4.88 -18.89 -4.46
CA TRP A 42 -5.47 -17.57 -4.68
C TRP A 42 -5.00 -16.61 -3.60
N SER A 43 -4.67 -15.38 -3.97
CA SER A 43 -4.28 -14.32 -3.05
C SER A 43 -4.99 -13.03 -3.41
N GLU A 44 -5.83 -12.56 -2.50
CA GLU A 44 -6.69 -11.40 -2.72
C GLU A 44 -6.61 -10.40 -1.56
N GLN A 45 -6.85 -9.13 -1.86
CA GLN A 45 -6.89 -8.07 -0.86
C GLN A 45 -7.94 -7.03 -1.20
N ASP A 46 -8.67 -6.53 -0.20
CA ASP A 46 -9.56 -5.39 -0.41
C ASP A 46 -8.73 -4.10 -0.54
N PRO A 47 -8.81 -3.36 -1.66
CA PRO A 47 -8.11 -2.08 -1.83
C PRO A 47 -8.44 -1.04 -0.76
N ALA A 48 -9.59 -1.13 -0.10
CA ALA A 48 -9.94 -0.24 1.02
C ALA A 48 -8.98 -0.39 2.21
N TYR A 49 -8.36 -1.55 2.38
CA TYR A 49 -7.35 -1.77 3.43
C TYR A 49 -6.06 -0.99 3.14
N TRP A 50 -5.66 -0.87 1.87
CA TRP A 50 -4.50 -0.04 1.50
C TRP A 50 -4.73 1.43 1.84
N TRP A 51 -5.92 1.93 1.52
CA TRP A 51 -6.29 3.31 1.78
C TRP A 51 -6.32 3.62 3.28
N SER A 52 -7.03 2.80 4.06
CA SER A 52 -7.09 2.98 5.51
C SER A 52 -5.72 2.77 6.17
N GLY A 53 -4.92 1.81 5.69
CA GLY A 53 -3.56 1.57 6.16
C GLY A 53 -2.60 2.74 5.89
N ALA A 54 -2.73 3.39 4.73
CA ALA A 54 -1.96 4.60 4.44
C ALA A 54 -2.34 5.74 5.40
N ILE A 55 -3.64 5.99 5.58
CA ILE A 55 -4.12 7.02 6.52
C ILE A 55 -3.58 6.77 7.93
N HIS A 56 -3.75 5.54 8.46
CA HIS A 56 -3.30 5.20 9.81
C HIS A 56 -1.79 5.36 9.97
N SER A 57 -1.00 4.87 9.01
CA SER A 57 0.46 4.96 9.08
C SER A 57 0.95 6.42 9.00
N ILE A 58 0.33 7.24 8.16
CA ILE A 58 0.64 8.67 8.06
C ILE A 58 0.30 9.40 9.36
N GLN A 59 -0.90 9.17 9.90
CA GLN A 59 -1.32 9.79 11.15
C GLN A 59 -0.41 9.39 12.31
N GLN A 60 -0.07 8.10 12.39
CA GLN A 60 0.78 7.58 13.45
C GLN A 60 2.20 8.19 13.38
N VAL A 61 2.83 8.24 12.20
CA VAL A 61 4.19 8.80 12.10
C VAL A 61 4.23 10.31 12.40
N LEU A 62 3.21 11.07 11.99
CA LEU A 62 3.10 12.49 12.32
C LEU A 62 2.88 12.70 13.82
N GLN A 63 2.03 11.89 14.45
CA GLN A 63 1.75 11.96 15.88
C GLN A 63 2.98 11.60 16.73
N GLU A 64 3.68 10.52 16.38
CA GLU A 64 4.85 10.04 17.12
C GLU A 64 6.04 11.00 17.01
N THR A 65 6.23 11.64 15.86
CA THR A 65 7.32 12.61 15.63
C THR A 65 6.98 14.03 16.06
N GLY A 66 5.69 14.35 16.23
CA GLY A 66 5.21 15.71 16.49
C GLY A 66 5.38 16.67 15.31
N VAL A 67 5.69 16.15 14.11
CA VAL A 67 5.85 16.96 12.89
C VAL A 67 4.46 17.38 12.39
N PRO A 68 4.19 18.68 12.21
CA PRO A 68 2.92 19.13 11.64
C PRO A 68 2.83 18.75 10.16
N GLY A 69 1.64 18.39 9.69
CA GLY A 69 1.41 17.96 8.30
C GLY A 69 1.81 19.04 7.28
N GLU A 70 1.68 20.32 7.64
CA GLU A 70 2.09 21.48 6.83
C GLU A 70 3.59 21.54 6.57
N ALA A 71 4.40 20.84 7.35
CA ALA A 71 5.84 20.73 7.12
C ALA A 71 6.22 19.74 6.02
N VAL A 72 5.29 18.86 5.60
CA VAL A 72 5.50 17.91 4.50
C VAL A 72 5.38 18.63 3.15
N GLN A 73 6.49 18.72 2.42
CA GLN A 73 6.58 19.43 1.14
C GLN A 73 6.40 18.52 -0.08
N GLY A 74 6.49 17.20 0.11
CA GLY A 74 6.38 16.24 -0.97
C GLY A 74 6.03 14.85 -0.46
N VAL A 75 5.35 14.09 -1.31
CA VAL A 75 4.97 12.70 -1.05
C VAL A 75 5.57 11.81 -2.13
N GLY A 76 6.36 10.83 -1.72
CA GLY A 76 6.81 9.72 -2.56
C GLY A 76 5.95 8.50 -2.32
N LEU A 77 5.53 7.82 -3.39
CA LEU A 77 4.69 6.63 -3.31
C LEU A 77 5.36 5.46 -4.01
N THR A 78 5.36 4.31 -3.34
CA THR A 78 5.78 3.01 -3.86
C THR A 78 4.83 1.92 -3.34
N GLY A 79 4.92 0.71 -3.86
CA GLY A 79 4.16 -0.41 -3.36
C GLY A 79 4.28 -1.66 -4.20
N GLN A 80 3.47 -2.66 -3.87
CA GLN A 80 3.41 -3.92 -4.59
C GLN A 80 3.07 -3.69 -6.07
N MET A 81 3.78 -4.41 -6.96
CA MET A 81 3.54 -4.39 -8.40
C MET A 81 2.68 -5.58 -8.83
N HIS A 82 2.18 -5.57 -10.07
CA HIS A 82 1.49 -6.69 -10.73
C HIS A 82 0.14 -7.14 -10.13
N GLY A 83 -0.45 -6.39 -9.20
CA GLY A 83 -1.82 -6.62 -8.76
C GLY A 83 -2.87 -6.17 -9.80
N LEU A 84 -4.03 -6.82 -9.82
CA LEU A 84 -5.18 -6.43 -10.63
C LEU A 84 -6.29 -5.87 -9.74
N THR A 85 -6.50 -4.56 -9.84
CA THR A 85 -7.62 -3.83 -9.21
C THR A 85 -8.65 -3.50 -10.28
N MET A 86 -9.88 -3.95 -10.09
CA MET A 86 -10.97 -3.70 -11.04
C MET A 86 -11.94 -2.67 -10.48
N LEU A 87 -12.19 -1.62 -11.27
CA LEU A 87 -13.07 -0.51 -10.94
C LEU A 87 -14.21 -0.42 -11.96
N ASP A 88 -15.38 0.05 -11.53
CA ASP A 88 -16.44 0.48 -12.45
C ASP A 88 -16.18 1.90 -13.00
N GLU A 89 -17.10 2.39 -13.83
CA GLU A 89 -17.02 3.73 -14.45
C GLU A 89 -17.01 4.89 -13.44
N THR A 90 -17.44 4.64 -12.20
CA THR A 90 -17.45 5.62 -11.11
C THR A 90 -16.22 5.51 -10.21
N GLY A 91 -15.31 4.58 -10.51
CA GLY A 91 -14.12 4.31 -9.70
C GLY A 91 -14.38 3.42 -8.49
N LYS A 92 -15.55 2.77 -8.39
CA LYS A 92 -15.84 1.86 -7.28
C LYS A 92 -15.21 0.49 -7.51
N VAL A 93 -14.59 -0.06 -6.47
CA VAL A 93 -14.01 -1.40 -6.47
C VAL A 93 -15.09 -2.45 -6.74
N LEU A 94 -14.86 -3.27 -7.77
CA LEU A 94 -15.79 -4.32 -8.20
C LEU A 94 -15.65 -5.62 -7.41
N ARG A 95 -14.44 -5.92 -6.92
CA ARG A 95 -14.11 -7.09 -6.09
C ARG A 95 -12.71 -6.93 -5.46
N PRO A 96 -12.32 -7.78 -4.50
CA PRO A 96 -10.95 -7.80 -4.00
C PRO A 96 -9.92 -7.87 -5.13
N ALA A 97 -8.83 -7.11 -4.99
CA ALA A 97 -7.73 -7.11 -5.93
C ALA A 97 -7.06 -8.48 -5.96
N ILE A 98 -6.70 -8.96 -7.15
CA ILE A 98 -5.87 -10.16 -7.31
C ILE A 98 -4.43 -9.74 -7.12
N LEU A 99 -3.73 -10.37 -6.19
CA LEU A 99 -2.36 -10.02 -5.88
C LEU A 99 -1.37 -10.72 -6.82
N TRP A 100 -0.13 -10.23 -6.86
CA TRP A 100 0.93 -10.72 -7.73
C TRP A 100 1.33 -12.18 -7.49
N ASN A 101 1.11 -12.68 -6.28
CA ASN A 101 1.40 -14.05 -5.85
C ASN A 101 0.22 -15.01 -6.07
N ASP A 102 -0.85 -14.56 -6.72
CA ASP A 102 -1.97 -15.38 -7.13
C ASP A 102 -1.61 -16.26 -8.33
N GLN A 103 -1.97 -17.54 -8.30
CA GLN A 103 -1.69 -18.50 -9.38
C GLN A 103 -2.97 -19.09 -9.99
N ARG A 104 -4.13 -18.44 -9.85
CA ARG A 104 -5.41 -18.94 -10.40
C ARG A 104 -5.38 -19.09 -11.92
N THR A 105 -4.50 -18.36 -12.60
CA THR A 105 -4.36 -18.37 -14.06
C THR A 105 -3.28 -19.33 -14.56
N GLY A 106 -2.78 -20.25 -13.71
CA GLY A 106 -1.71 -21.18 -14.08
C GLY A 106 -2.01 -21.97 -15.35
N ALA A 107 -3.22 -22.53 -15.47
CA ALA A 107 -3.63 -23.30 -16.65
C ALA A 107 -3.63 -22.46 -17.95
N GLN A 108 -4.06 -21.19 -17.87
CA GLN A 108 -4.03 -20.28 -19.02
C GLN A 108 -2.61 -19.88 -19.40
N CYS A 109 -1.72 -19.69 -18.41
CA CYS A 109 -0.31 -19.43 -18.67
C CYS A 109 0.37 -20.61 -19.38
N ASP A 110 0.01 -21.85 -19.02
CA ASP A 110 0.53 -23.06 -19.68
C ASP A 110 -0.02 -23.23 -21.11
N GLU A 111 -1.26 -22.82 -21.37
CA GLU A 111 -1.88 -22.87 -22.70
C GLU A 111 -1.19 -21.93 -23.70
N ILE A 112 -0.76 -20.74 -23.26
CA ILE A 112 -0.18 -19.70 -24.13
C ILE A 112 1.36 -19.73 -24.22
N ARG A 113 1.98 -20.77 -23.65
CA ARG A 113 3.43 -20.87 -23.48
C ARG A 113 4.20 -21.11 -24.79
#